data_AF-A0A1Y6C8D7-F1
#
_entry.id   AF-A0A1Y6C8D7-F1
#
_cell.length_a   1.000
_cell.length_b   1.000
_cell.length_c   1.000
_cell.angle_alpha   90.00
_cell.angle_beta   90.00
_cell.angle_gamma   90.00
#
_symmetry.space_group_name_H-M   'P 1'
#
loop_
_entity.id
_entity.type
_entity.pdbx_description
1 polymer ?
#
loop_
_entity_poly.entity_id
_entity_poly.type
_entity_poly.pdbx_seq_one_letter_code
_entity_poly.pdbx_strand_id
1 'polypeptide(L)'
;MQGAVPKGFILSLSKGEALPRPGSSLSERLTGASFIDISKNMEIYRAARCLETLGHPTRLEAFRLLIKAGPEGLPVGEVQAHLDVPASTLSHHIALLVRAGLVEQRREGRVLRCLANFGLMNELVGFLADECCRGVSAPLPKRDAS
;
A
#
# COMPACT_ATOMS: atom_id res chain seq x y z
N MET A 1 20.26 38.99 32.74
CA MET A 1 19.36 40.12 32.46
C MET A 1 19.44 40.45 30.98
N GLN A 2 18.27 40.44 30.32
CA GLN A 2 17.93 41.12 29.05
C GLN A 2 18.67 40.70 27.77
N GLY A 3 17.99 39.89 26.97
CA GLY A 3 18.19 39.76 25.52
C GLY A 3 16.86 40.09 24.82
N ALA A 4 16.89 41.09 23.95
CA ALA A 4 15.74 41.78 23.36
C ALA A 4 14.83 40.89 22.48
N VAL A 5 13.53 41.14 22.55
CA VAL A 5 12.52 40.64 21.59
C VAL A 5 12.07 41.83 20.75
N PRO A 6 12.17 41.79 19.41
CA PRO A 6 11.58 42.85 18.59
C PRO A 6 10.07 42.64 18.47
N LYS A 7 9.34 43.67 18.89
CA LYS A 7 7.91 43.84 18.65
C LYS A 7 7.71 44.35 17.22
N GLY A 8 6.73 43.77 16.51
CA GLY A 8 6.07 44.44 15.40
C GLY A 8 6.08 43.66 14.09
N PHE A 9 5.06 42.84 13.88
CA PHE A 9 4.42 42.81 12.58
C PHE A 9 2.92 42.52 12.76
N ILE A 10 2.13 43.52 12.43
CA ILE A 10 0.69 43.55 12.58
C ILE A 10 0.05 42.72 11.46
N LEU A 11 -0.99 42.00 11.86
CA LEU A 11 -1.95 41.25 11.06
C LEU A 11 -2.38 42.01 9.78
N SER A 12 -2.32 41.33 8.64
CA SER A 12 -3.21 41.62 7.52
C SER A 12 -3.88 40.31 7.10
N LEU A 13 -5.06 40.07 7.68
CA LEU A 13 -6.06 39.16 7.14
C LEU A 13 -6.55 39.74 5.81
N SER A 14 -6.44 38.97 4.72
CA SER A 14 -7.24 39.24 3.53
C SER A 14 -7.54 37.93 2.81
N LYS A 15 -8.84 37.63 2.78
CA LYS A 15 -9.60 36.86 1.80
C LYS A 15 -9.26 35.38 1.63
N GLY A 16 -10.27 34.57 1.97
CA GLY A 16 -10.33 33.16 1.62
C GLY A 16 -10.29 32.96 0.12
N GLU A 17 -9.65 31.88 -0.26
CA GLU A 17 -9.72 31.27 -1.58
C GLU A 17 -10.04 29.80 -1.35
N ALA A 18 -11.12 29.37 -1.98
CA ALA A 18 -11.78 28.11 -1.78
C ALA A 18 -10.87 26.94 -2.18
N LEU A 19 -10.97 25.85 -1.42
CA LEU A 19 -10.48 24.55 -1.84
C LEU A 19 -11.11 24.22 -3.21
N PRO A 20 -10.32 23.88 -4.24
CA PRO A 20 -10.85 23.59 -5.57
C PRO A 20 -11.71 22.31 -5.51
N ARG A 21 -12.97 22.44 -5.94
CA ARG A 21 -13.85 21.29 -6.18
C ARG A 21 -13.35 20.54 -7.41
N PRO A 22 -13.21 19.20 -7.37
CA PRO A 22 -12.83 18.45 -8.55
C PRO A 22 -14.05 18.30 -9.46
N GLY A 23 -13.98 18.91 -10.65
CA GLY A 23 -14.82 18.54 -11.78
C GLY A 23 -15.27 19.69 -12.67
N SER A 24 -14.43 20.04 -13.67
CA SER A 24 -14.92 20.27 -15.04
C SER A 24 -13.74 20.45 -16.02
N SER A 25 -13.47 19.37 -16.77
CA SER A 25 -13.05 19.31 -18.17
C SER A 25 -11.91 20.19 -18.70
N LEU A 26 -10.97 19.54 -19.39
CA LEU A 26 -10.62 19.70 -20.81
C LEU A 26 -9.16 19.21 -21.00
N SER A 27 -8.98 17.95 -21.45
CA SER A 27 -8.91 17.59 -22.86
C SER A 27 -7.56 17.84 -23.54
N GLU A 28 -6.39 17.69 -22.88
CA GLU A 28 -5.15 17.91 -23.66
C GLU A 28 -3.84 17.28 -23.13
N ARG A 29 -3.90 16.08 -22.55
CA ARG A 29 -2.68 15.28 -22.33
C ARG A 29 -2.91 13.79 -22.63
N LEU A 30 -2.99 13.48 -23.93
CA LEU A 30 -2.95 12.11 -24.44
C LEU A 30 -1.50 11.73 -24.74
N THR A 31 -0.89 10.95 -23.86
CA THR A 31 0.22 10.06 -24.23
C THR A 31 0.20 8.84 -23.29
N GLY A 32 -0.35 7.72 -23.77
CA GLY A 32 0.01 6.38 -23.27
C GLY A 32 -0.61 5.89 -21.96
N ALA A 33 -1.79 6.34 -21.54
CA ALA A 33 -2.54 5.75 -20.42
C ALA A 33 -3.88 5.16 -20.88
N SER A 34 -3.86 4.30 -21.89
CA SER A 34 -4.96 3.35 -22.10
C SER A 34 -4.56 2.04 -21.43
N PHE A 35 -5.50 1.47 -20.65
CA PHE A 35 -5.49 0.12 -20.05
C PHE A 35 -5.22 -0.06 -18.55
N ILE A 36 -5.72 0.78 -17.64
CA ILE A 36 -6.03 0.30 -16.27
C ILE A 36 -7.34 0.93 -15.77
N ASP A 37 -8.50 0.38 -16.18
CA ASP A 37 -9.71 0.47 -15.34
C ASP A 37 -10.78 -0.58 -15.76
N ILE A 38 -10.45 -1.87 -15.67
CA ILE A 38 -11.44 -2.96 -15.89
C ILE A 38 -11.56 -3.93 -14.68
N SER A 39 -10.71 -3.86 -13.66
CA SER A 39 -10.74 -4.85 -12.55
C SER A 39 -10.59 -4.29 -11.13
N LYS A 40 -11.15 -3.11 -10.82
CA LYS A 40 -11.17 -2.57 -9.43
C LYS A 40 -12.16 -3.30 -8.49
N ASN A 41 -12.39 -4.59 -8.67
CA ASN A 41 -13.01 -5.42 -7.65
C ASN A 41 -12.02 -6.51 -7.26
N MET A 42 -11.29 -6.29 -6.16
CA MET A 42 -10.61 -7.37 -5.48
C MET A 42 -11.66 -8.30 -4.86
N GLU A 43 -11.63 -9.57 -5.21
CA GLU A 43 -12.52 -10.58 -4.60
C GLU A 43 -12.16 -10.82 -3.13
N ILE A 44 -13.15 -10.94 -2.25
CA ILE A 44 -12.94 -11.12 -0.79
C ILE A 44 -12.03 -12.33 -0.49
N TYR A 45 -12.18 -13.43 -1.24
CA TYR A 45 -11.35 -14.63 -1.09
C TYR A 45 -9.91 -14.39 -1.53
N ARG A 46 -9.68 -13.54 -2.54
CA ARG A 46 -8.34 -13.16 -2.99
C ARG A 46 -7.66 -12.28 -1.94
N ALA A 47 -8.39 -11.32 -1.37
CA ALA A 47 -7.91 -10.48 -0.26
C ALA A 47 -7.55 -11.32 0.97
N ALA A 48 -8.44 -12.23 1.38
CA ALA A 48 -8.23 -13.14 2.51
C ALA A 48 -6.97 -13.99 2.33
N ARG A 49 -6.76 -14.58 1.13
CA ARG A 49 -5.56 -15.37 0.82
C ARG A 49 -4.26 -14.56 0.85
N CYS A 50 -4.30 -13.31 0.37
CA CYS A 50 -3.15 -12.41 0.44
C CYS A 50 -2.80 -12.10 1.90
N LEU A 51 -3.81 -11.78 2.72
CA LEU A 51 -3.64 -11.48 4.14
C LEU A 51 -3.19 -12.70 4.95
N GLU A 52 -3.72 -13.89 4.67
CA GLU A 52 -3.25 -15.15 5.25
C GLU A 52 -1.77 -15.39 4.94
N THR A 53 -1.37 -15.13 3.69
CA THR A 53 0.03 -15.23 3.29
C THR A 53 0.87 -14.17 4.00
N LEU A 54 0.39 -12.94 4.18
CA LEU A 54 1.11 -11.90 4.94
C LEU A 54 1.06 -12.10 6.47
N GLY A 55 0.16 -12.95 6.97
CA GLY A 55 -0.06 -13.18 8.41
C GLY A 55 1.05 -13.90 9.17
N HIS A 56 2.25 -14.01 8.60
CA HIS A 56 3.43 -14.58 9.25
C HIS A 56 4.55 -13.55 9.32
N PRO A 57 5.21 -13.36 10.47
CA PRO A 57 6.15 -12.27 10.70
C PRO A 57 7.27 -12.23 9.67
N THR A 58 7.96 -13.36 9.43
CA THR A 58 9.04 -13.46 8.43
C THR A 58 8.59 -13.11 7.01
N ARG A 59 7.36 -13.47 6.62
CA ARG A 59 6.83 -13.18 5.28
C ARG A 59 6.48 -11.70 5.13
N LEU A 60 5.92 -11.12 6.18
CA LEU A 60 5.63 -9.69 6.23
C LEU A 60 6.92 -8.87 6.21
N GLU A 61 7.94 -9.25 6.96
CA GLU A 61 9.25 -8.58 6.95
C GLU A 61 9.93 -8.68 5.58
N ALA A 62 9.93 -9.87 4.96
CA ALA A 62 10.44 -10.05 3.60
C ALA A 62 9.70 -9.15 2.60
N PHE A 63 8.37 -9.14 2.67
CA PHE A 63 7.57 -8.30 1.77
C PHE A 63 7.82 -6.80 2.00
N ARG A 64 7.92 -6.35 3.26
CA ARG A 64 8.27 -4.96 3.61
C ARG A 64 9.66 -4.58 3.11
N LEU A 65 10.62 -5.48 3.19
CA LEU A 65 11.97 -5.26 2.65
C LEU A 65 11.92 -5.08 1.13
N LEU A 66 11.18 -5.93 0.42
CA LEU A 66 11.02 -5.83 -1.03
C LEU A 66 10.29 -4.53 -1.45
N ILE A 67 9.30 -4.07 -0.67
CA ILE A 67 8.66 -2.76 -0.88
C ILE A 67 9.67 -1.62 -0.72
N LYS A 68 10.52 -1.68 0.32
CA LYS A 68 11.57 -0.66 0.55
C LYS A 68 12.61 -0.62 -0.57
N ALA A 69 12.90 -1.77 -1.18
CA ALA A 69 13.81 -1.85 -2.33
C ALA A 69 13.22 -1.25 -3.62
N GLY A 70 11.90 -1.10 -3.68
CA GLY A 70 11.23 -0.48 -4.82
C GLY A 70 11.04 -1.43 -6.02
N PRO A 71 10.78 -0.89 -7.22
CA PRO A 71 10.41 -1.66 -8.40
C PRO A 71 11.56 -2.54 -8.94
N GLU A 72 12.81 -2.26 -8.56
CA GLU A 72 13.98 -3.06 -8.95
C GLU A 72 14.10 -4.36 -8.13
N GLY A 73 13.41 -4.45 -6.99
CA GLY A 73 13.47 -5.60 -6.09
C GLY A 73 14.87 -5.85 -5.52
N LEU A 74 15.06 -7.04 -4.92
CA LEU A 74 16.34 -7.49 -4.36
C LEU A 74 16.66 -8.92 -4.75
N PRO A 75 17.94 -9.27 -4.90
CA PRO A 75 18.33 -10.67 -5.05
C PRO A 75 18.01 -11.46 -3.78
N VAL A 76 17.63 -12.73 -3.94
CA VAL A 76 17.25 -13.62 -2.81
C VAL A 76 18.35 -13.69 -1.75
N GLY A 77 19.62 -13.63 -2.16
CA GLY A 77 20.76 -13.62 -1.23
C GLY A 77 20.81 -12.39 -0.33
N GLU A 78 20.45 -11.20 -0.84
CA GLU A 78 20.38 -9.99 -0.02
C GLU A 78 19.17 -10.02 0.91
N VAL A 79 18.02 -10.51 0.42
CA VAL A 79 16.84 -10.73 1.28
C VAL A 79 17.17 -11.66 2.44
N GLN A 80 17.95 -12.71 2.20
CA GLN A 80 18.43 -13.62 3.23
C GLN A 80 19.35 -12.93 4.24
N ALA A 81 20.30 -12.13 3.76
CA ALA A 81 21.23 -11.40 4.63
C ALA A 81 20.51 -10.38 5.53
N HIS A 82 19.43 -9.76 5.06
CA HIS A 82 18.66 -8.80 5.84
C HIS A 82 17.74 -9.42 6.90
N LEU A 83 17.20 -10.61 6.64
CA LEU A 83 16.23 -11.26 7.53
C LEU A 83 16.87 -12.23 8.54
N ASP A 84 18.16 -12.55 8.38
CA ASP A 84 18.90 -13.49 9.23
C ASP A 84 18.20 -14.85 9.40
N VAL A 85 17.65 -15.38 8.31
CA VAL A 85 16.93 -16.67 8.27
C VAL A 85 17.65 -17.67 7.36
N PRO A 86 17.51 -18.99 7.64
CA PRO A 86 18.06 -20.03 6.75
C PRO A 86 17.53 -19.92 5.32
N ALA A 87 18.41 -20.12 4.33
CA ALA A 87 18.08 -20.05 2.90
C ALA A 87 16.91 -20.95 2.50
N SER A 88 16.83 -22.15 3.09
CA SER A 88 15.76 -23.12 2.85
C SER A 88 14.40 -22.60 3.32
N THR A 89 14.33 -22.05 4.53
CA THR A 89 13.12 -21.46 5.11
C THR A 89 12.69 -20.22 4.32
N LEU A 90 13.63 -19.34 3.97
CA LEU A 90 13.30 -18.15 3.18
C LEU A 90 12.76 -18.52 1.80
N SER A 91 13.39 -19.46 1.11
CA SER A 91 12.94 -19.90 -0.22
C SER A 91 11.50 -20.42 -0.18
N HIS A 92 11.15 -21.17 0.87
CA HIS A 92 9.79 -21.63 1.09
C HIS A 92 8.82 -20.46 1.31
N HIS A 93 9.18 -19.50 2.15
CA HIS A 93 8.37 -18.29 2.41
C HIS A 93 8.17 -17.43 1.16
N ILE A 94 9.21 -17.22 0.36
CA ILE A 94 9.12 -16.48 -0.90
C ILE A 94 8.25 -17.24 -1.89
N ALA A 95 8.36 -18.57 -2.01
CA ALA A 95 7.50 -19.35 -2.89
C ALA A 95 6.01 -19.22 -2.52
N LEU A 96 5.67 -19.14 -1.23
CA LEU A 96 4.30 -18.85 -0.78
C LEU A 96 3.84 -17.45 -1.19
N LEU A 97 4.69 -16.43 -1.02
CA LEU A 97 4.40 -15.06 -1.45
C LEU A 97 4.21 -14.96 -2.97
N VAL A 98 4.98 -15.72 -3.75
CA VAL A 98 4.81 -15.82 -5.21
C VAL A 98 3.49 -16.49 -5.58
N ARG A 99 3.11 -17.58 -4.89
CA ARG A 99 1.82 -18.25 -5.11
C ARG A 99 0.61 -17.36 -4.78
N ALA A 100 0.78 -16.42 -3.85
CA ALA A 100 -0.22 -15.42 -3.52
C ALA A 100 -0.24 -14.22 -4.51
N GLY A 101 0.76 -14.11 -5.38
CA GLY A 101 0.91 -13.00 -6.33
C GLY A 101 1.49 -11.72 -5.74
N LEU A 102 1.91 -11.74 -4.47
CA LEU A 102 2.49 -10.58 -3.78
C LEU A 102 3.93 -10.32 -4.20
N VAL A 103 4.66 -11.36 -4.59
CA VAL A 103 6.05 -11.27 -5.03
C VAL A 103 6.19 -11.91 -6.40
N GLU A 104 6.97 -11.29 -7.26
CA GLU A 104 7.41 -11.88 -8.52
C GLU A 104 8.89 -12.28 -8.41
N GLN A 105 9.26 -13.37 -9.07
CA GLN A 105 10.65 -13.79 -9.18
C GLN A 105 11.11 -13.67 -10.62
N ARG A 106 12.24 -13.00 -10.83
CA ARG A 106 12.90 -12.89 -12.13
C ARG A 106 14.32 -13.43 -12.03
N ARG A 107 14.70 -14.23 -13.03
CA ARG A 107 16.05 -14.79 -13.11
C ARG A 107 16.91 -13.90 -14.01
N GLU A 108 17.90 -13.27 -13.41
CA GLU A 108 18.90 -12.44 -14.10
C GLU A 108 20.22 -13.21 -14.14
N GLY A 109 20.40 -14.01 -15.20
CA GLY A 109 21.54 -14.90 -15.37
C GLY A 109 21.64 -15.94 -14.26
N ARG A 110 22.57 -15.74 -13.31
CA ARG A 110 22.82 -16.64 -12.17
C ARG A 110 22.11 -16.22 -10.89
N VAL A 111 21.52 -15.03 -10.85
CA VAL A 111 20.89 -14.47 -9.65
C VAL A 111 19.37 -14.53 -9.78
N LEU A 112 18.70 -14.98 -8.72
CA LEU A 112 17.24 -14.94 -8.62
C LEU A 112 16.86 -13.66 -7.86
N ARG A 113 16.12 -12.78 -8.52
CA ARG A 113 15.68 -11.49 -8.00
C ARG A 113 14.20 -11.55 -7.63
N CYS A 114 13.86 -11.03 -6.48
CA CYS A 114 12.50 -10.95 -5.96
C CYS A 114 12.01 -9.50 -6.04
N LEU A 115 10.82 -9.30 -6.59
CA LEU A 115 10.20 -8.00 -6.78
C LEU A 115 8.85 -8.00 -6.06
N ALA A 116 8.54 -6.91 -5.35
CA ALA A 116 7.21 -6.75 -4.78
C ALA A 116 6.20 -6.38 -5.88
N ASN A 117 5.02 -7.00 -5.86
CA ASN A 117 3.92 -6.59 -6.72
C ASN A 117 3.17 -5.41 -6.10
N PHE A 118 3.58 -4.19 -6.48
CA PHE A 118 2.96 -2.95 -6.00
C PHE A 118 1.51 -2.80 -6.46
N GLY A 119 1.15 -3.35 -7.62
CA GLY A 119 -0.23 -3.34 -8.12
C GLY A 119 -1.17 -4.08 -7.17
N LEU A 120 -0.83 -5.33 -6.84
CA LEU A 120 -1.62 -6.14 -5.90
C LEU A 120 -1.65 -5.55 -4.49
N MET A 121 -0.54 -4.96 -4.03
CA MET A 121 -0.48 -4.27 -2.75
C MET A 121 -1.46 -3.08 -2.71
N ASN A 122 -1.45 -2.23 -3.73
CA ASN A 122 -2.33 -1.07 -3.81
C ASN A 122 -3.80 -1.50 -3.95
N GLU A 123 -4.09 -2.56 -4.71
CA GLU A 123 -5.43 -3.17 -4.78
C GLU A 123 -5.90 -3.65 -3.40
N LEU A 124 -5.06 -4.36 -2.65
CA LEU A 124 -5.41 -4.87 -1.32
C LEU A 124 -5.66 -3.76 -0.30
N VAL A 125 -4.82 -2.73 -0.29
CA VAL A 125 -4.99 -1.56 0.59
C VAL A 125 -6.22 -0.77 0.18
N GLY A 126 -6.42 -0.54 -1.12
CA GLY A 126 -7.60 0.13 -1.67
C GLY A 126 -8.89 -0.60 -1.28
N PHE A 127 -8.92 -1.93 -1.44
CA PHE A 127 -10.05 -2.77 -1.04
C PHE A 127 -10.47 -2.57 0.42
N LEU A 128 -9.52 -2.45 1.35
CA LEU A 128 -9.83 -2.18 2.76
C LEU A 128 -10.17 -0.71 3.01
N ALA A 129 -9.48 0.21 2.34
CA ALA A 129 -9.68 1.64 2.50
C ALA A 129 -11.02 2.12 1.92
N ASP A 130 -11.54 1.45 0.89
CA ASP A 130 -12.82 1.77 0.26
C ASP A 130 -13.99 1.57 1.21
N GLU A 131 -13.87 0.68 2.19
CA GLU A 131 -14.86 0.47 3.26
C GLU A 131 -14.69 1.43 4.44
N CYS A 132 -13.60 2.20 4.46
CA CYS A 132 -13.38 3.21 5.49
C CYS A 132 -14.50 4.27 5.44
N CYS A 133 -15.01 4.66 6.60
CA CYS A 133 -16.05 5.69 6.74
C CYS A 133 -17.42 5.37 6.14
N ARG A 134 -17.68 4.15 5.62
CA ARG A 134 -19.04 3.75 5.18
C ARG A 134 -20.02 3.56 6.32
N GLY A 135 -19.52 3.14 7.49
CA GLY A 135 -20.32 2.87 8.67
C GLY A 135 -21.19 1.62 8.52
N VAL A 136 -21.49 0.96 9.64
CA VAL A 136 -22.47 -0.13 9.70
C VAL A 136 -23.68 0.41 10.44
N SER A 137 -24.77 0.71 9.72
CA SER A 137 -26.05 1.01 10.36
C SER A 137 -26.65 -0.31 10.87
N ALA A 138 -26.26 -0.72 12.06
CA ALA A 138 -26.95 -1.80 12.74
C ALA A 138 -28.38 -1.33 13.06
N PRO A 139 -29.42 -2.14 12.81
CA PRO A 139 -30.74 -1.86 13.35
C PRO A 139 -30.61 -1.81 14.87
N LEU A 140 -30.91 -0.66 15.47
CA LEU A 140 -30.96 -0.56 16.93
C LEU A 140 -32.01 -1.57 17.43
N PRO A 141 -31.70 -2.41 18.43
CA PRO A 141 -32.72 -3.23 19.07
C PRO A 141 -33.79 -2.29 19.63
N LYS A 142 -35.06 -2.55 19.28
CA LYS A 142 -36.20 -1.86 19.88
C LYS A 142 -36.10 -2.09 21.39
N ARG A 143 -35.73 -1.05 22.13
CA ARG A 143 -35.88 -1.06 23.59
C ARG A 143 -37.38 -0.96 23.82
N ASP A 144 -38.00 -2.11 24.06
CA ASP A 144 -39.36 -2.17 24.56
C ASP A 144 -39.35 -1.44 25.91
N ALA A 145 -39.89 -0.21 25.91
CA ALA A 145 -40.00 0.61 27.10
C ALA A 145 -40.94 -0.11 28.09
N SER A 146 -40.41 -0.48 29.25
CA SER A 146 -41.19 -0.89 30.43
C SER A 146 -41.44 0.30 31.33
#